data_AF-A0A4P5VH24-F1
#
_entry.id   AF-A0A4P5VH24-F1
#
_cell.length_a   1.000
_cell.length_b   1.000
_cell.length_c   1.000
_cell.angle_alpha   90.00
_cell.angle_beta   90.00
_cell.angle_gamma   90.00
#
_symmetry.space_group_name_H-M   'P 1'
#
loop_
_entity.id
_entity.type
_entity.pdbx_description
1 polymer ?
#
loop_
_entity_poly.entity_id
_entity_poly.type
_entity_poly.pdbx_seq_one_letter_code
_entity_poly.pdbx_strand_id
1 'polypeptide(L)'
;MDALPAVLIEAFSGGPFGGNGAAVVALEAPMPDDWMQAVAASLRQSETAFLLKSKQGWMLRWFTPVCEVPLCGHATLAALLALGHWNRLGPGDRTWLNSRSGPLEVELPASRPGWGTIVLPCGELQPEPGAAGLTDLLLDRLGFGPEGCWSSALGYWVVLLPREAPLASMEGLAPALEGPLRQGLVLMQGLDPSAGGPQIGGEPADYQLRFFAPGLGIPEDPVTGSAHALVAPWWQRHLGRPLVRGWQCSDRPGGMVCEAVSSAMIRLTGSGHLLWDGTLRAASAGWPAAPQRRGARDGAPWTEQWTVWRTATRLPCSTASAATPS
;
A
#
# COMPACT_ATOMS: atom_id res chain seq x y z
N MET A 1 3.43 -32.86 -0.96
CA MET A 1 2.72 -31.74 -1.61
C MET A 1 2.58 -30.70 -0.54
N ASP A 2 3.38 -29.64 -0.60
CA ASP A 2 3.38 -28.63 0.45
C ASP A 2 2.10 -27.80 0.27
N ALA A 3 1.14 -28.06 1.14
CA ALA A 3 -0.16 -27.41 1.13
C ALA A 3 -0.07 -26.28 2.16
N LEU A 4 0.07 -25.04 1.68
CA LEU A 4 0.32 -23.88 2.54
C LEU A 4 -1.00 -23.15 2.81
N PRO A 5 -1.33 -22.80 4.06
CA PRO A 5 -2.48 -21.96 4.35
C PRO A 5 -2.39 -20.65 3.60
N ALA A 6 -3.47 -20.27 2.91
CA ALA A 6 -3.52 -19.04 2.15
C ALA A 6 -4.91 -18.41 2.23
N VAL A 7 -4.94 -17.09 2.31
CA VAL A 7 -6.17 -16.29 2.34
C VAL A 7 -6.09 -15.14 1.37
N LEU A 8 -7.24 -14.61 0.95
CA LEU A 8 -7.36 -13.34 0.24
C LEU A 8 -8.13 -12.37 1.11
N ILE A 9 -7.49 -11.27 1.47
CA ILE A 9 -8.09 -10.23 2.31
C ILE A 9 -8.14 -8.92 1.52
N GLU A 10 -9.30 -8.30 1.52
CA GLU A 10 -9.54 -6.96 0.98
C GLU A 10 -9.34 -5.95 2.11
N ALA A 11 -8.12 -5.42 2.20
CA ALA A 11 -7.71 -4.50 3.23
C ALA A 11 -8.34 -3.12 3.04
N PHE A 12 -8.62 -2.44 4.15
CA PHE A 12 -9.31 -1.14 4.23
C PHE A 12 -10.73 -1.15 3.67
N SER A 13 -11.39 -2.31 3.65
CA SER A 13 -12.78 -2.47 3.22
C SER A 13 -13.70 -2.84 4.39
N GLY A 14 -14.92 -2.29 4.40
CA GLY A 14 -15.99 -2.66 5.33
C GLY A 14 -16.82 -3.88 4.89
N GLY A 15 -16.61 -4.36 3.66
CA GLY A 15 -17.34 -5.49 3.08
C GLY A 15 -16.63 -6.04 1.83
N PRO A 16 -17.26 -7.00 1.12
CA PRO A 16 -16.66 -7.57 -0.08
C PRO A 16 -16.56 -6.55 -1.22
N PHE A 17 -15.61 -6.78 -2.13
CA PHE A 17 -15.40 -6.08 -3.40
C PHE A 17 -14.95 -4.61 -3.28
N GLY A 18 -14.70 -4.13 -2.05
CA GLY A 18 -14.03 -2.86 -1.79
C GLY A 18 -12.54 -3.06 -1.49
N GLY A 19 -11.89 -1.98 -1.06
CA GLY A 19 -10.52 -2.02 -0.54
C GLY A 19 -9.46 -2.49 -1.53
N ASN A 20 -8.30 -2.83 -1.00
CA ASN A 20 -7.18 -3.36 -1.76
C ASN A 20 -6.91 -4.83 -1.42
N GLY A 21 -7.04 -5.70 -2.42
CA GLY A 21 -6.92 -7.14 -2.27
C GLY A 21 -5.46 -7.58 -2.17
N ALA A 22 -5.14 -8.32 -1.10
CA ALA A 22 -3.85 -8.97 -0.94
C ALA A 22 -4.02 -10.45 -0.61
N ALA A 23 -3.33 -11.30 -1.36
CA ALA A 23 -3.17 -12.69 -0.98
C ALA A 23 -2.15 -12.79 0.15
N VAL A 24 -2.39 -13.64 1.15
CA VAL A 24 -1.47 -13.88 2.25
C VAL A 24 -1.20 -15.38 2.33
N VAL A 25 0.07 -15.77 2.28
CA VAL A 25 0.51 -17.16 2.33
C VAL A 25 1.35 -17.38 3.58
N ALA A 26 0.96 -18.36 4.40
CA ALA A 26 1.72 -18.78 5.57
C ALA A 26 2.80 -19.79 5.15
N LEU A 27 4.06 -19.43 5.38
CA LEU A 27 5.22 -20.29 5.14
C LEU A 27 5.62 -21.05 6.42
N GLU A 28 6.14 -22.25 6.23
CA GLU A 28 6.71 -23.09 7.30
C GLU A 28 8.24 -22.99 7.36
N ALA A 29 8.88 -22.64 6.24
CA ALA A 29 10.31 -22.45 6.11
C ALA A 29 10.60 -21.30 5.11
N PRO A 30 11.82 -20.75 5.11
CA PRO A 30 12.25 -19.81 4.07
C PRO A 30 12.06 -20.39 2.66
N MET A 31 11.47 -19.59 1.76
CA MET A 31 11.22 -19.98 0.37
C MET A 31 12.11 -19.17 -0.60
N PRO A 32 12.48 -19.74 -1.76
CA PRO A 32 13.22 -19.02 -2.80
C PRO A 32 12.44 -17.81 -3.34
N ASP A 33 13.17 -16.74 -3.67
CA ASP A 33 12.61 -15.48 -4.16
C ASP A 33 11.85 -15.65 -5.48
N ASP A 34 12.40 -16.44 -6.39
CA ASP A 34 11.81 -16.75 -7.69
C ASP A 34 10.55 -17.61 -7.58
N TRP A 35 10.48 -18.51 -6.59
CA TRP A 35 9.26 -19.24 -6.26
C TRP A 35 8.18 -18.29 -5.73
N MET A 36 8.50 -17.42 -4.78
CA MET A 36 7.54 -16.45 -4.24
C MET A 36 7.04 -15.50 -5.32
N GLN A 37 7.94 -15.07 -6.21
CA GLN A 37 7.59 -14.27 -7.38
C GLN A 37 6.64 -15.02 -8.33
N ALA A 38 6.89 -16.30 -8.60
CA ALA A 38 6.04 -17.12 -9.47
C ALA A 38 4.64 -17.34 -8.87
N VAL A 39 4.56 -17.53 -7.55
CA VAL A 39 3.28 -17.61 -6.83
C VAL A 39 2.52 -16.29 -6.92
N ALA A 40 3.18 -15.15 -6.64
CA ALA A 40 2.56 -13.83 -6.74
C ALA A 40 2.05 -13.53 -8.16
N ALA A 41 2.85 -13.88 -9.17
CA ALA A 41 2.47 -13.75 -10.59
C ALA A 41 1.26 -14.63 -10.96
N SER A 42 1.10 -15.78 -10.30
CA SER A 42 -0.02 -16.70 -10.52
C SER A 42 -1.31 -16.22 -9.85
N LEU A 43 -1.21 -15.66 -8.63
CA LEU A 43 -2.36 -15.17 -7.86
C LEU A 43 -2.93 -13.85 -8.37
N ARG A 44 -2.10 -13.03 -9.04
CA ARG A 44 -2.50 -11.77 -9.72
C ARG A 44 -3.31 -10.81 -8.83
N GLN A 45 -3.01 -10.77 -7.54
CA GLN A 45 -3.45 -9.70 -6.65
C GLN A 45 -2.51 -8.50 -6.77
N SER A 46 -2.90 -7.35 -6.21
CA SER A 46 -2.02 -6.18 -6.11
C SER A 46 -0.67 -6.60 -5.51
N GLU A 47 -0.75 -7.29 -4.36
CA GLU A 47 0.39 -7.93 -3.73
C GLU A 47 0.03 -9.30 -3.15
N THR A 48 1.04 -10.17 -3.10
CA THR A 48 1.07 -11.38 -2.30
C THR A 48 2.03 -11.18 -1.14
N ALA A 49 1.53 -11.31 0.08
CA ALA A 49 2.29 -11.27 1.32
C ALA A 49 2.67 -12.69 1.76
N PHE A 50 3.95 -12.91 2.08
CA PHE A 50 4.45 -14.16 2.61
C PHE A 50 4.84 -13.98 4.08
N LEU A 51 4.24 -14.78 4.96
CA LEU A 51 4.47 -14.75 6.40
C LEU A 51 5.24 -15.98 6.86
N LEU A 52 6.38 -15.76 7.51
CA LEU A 52 7.16 -16.83 8.15
C LEU A 52 7.30 -16.54 9.64
N LYS A 53 6.99 -17.51 10.50
CA LYS A 53 7.23 -17.36 11.93
C LYS A 53 8.73 -17.36 12.20
N SER A 54 9.21 -16.42 13.01
CA SER A 54 10.61 -16.39 13.49
C SER A 54 10.65 -16.34 15.03
N LYS A 55 11.86 -16.42 15.60
CA LYS A 55 12.06 -16.25 17.05
C LYS A 55 11.71 -14.85 17.54
N GLN A 56 11.79 -13.84 16.66
CA GLN A 56 11.61 -12.41 16.97
C GLN A 56 10.23 -11.88 16.52
N GLY A 57 9.27 -12.77 16.28
CA GLY A 57 7.92 -12.40 15.83
C GLY A 57 7.59 -13.05 14.49
N TRP A 58 7.33 -12.23 13.47
CA TRP A 58 6.99 -12.68 12.13
C TRP A 58 7.90 -11.99 11.12
N MET A 59 8.30 -12.71 10.08
CA MET A 59 8.93 -12.15 8.90
C MET A 59 7.88 -11.96 7.82
N LEU A 60 7.96 -10.85 7.11
CA LEU A 60 7.01 -10.45 6.08
C LEU A 60 7.74 -9.97 4.84
N ARG A 61 7.35 -10.52 3.68
CA ARG A 61 7.79 -10.09 2.35
C ARG A 61 6.58 -9.86 1.45
N TRP A 62 6.67 -8.93 0.51
CA TRP A 62 5.59 -8.59 -0.41
C TRP A 62 6.06 -8.65 -1.84
N PHE A 63 5.27 -9.31 -2.67
CA PHE A 63 5.53 -9.43 -4.10
C PHE A 63 4.31 -8.96 -4.86
N THR A 64 4.53 -8.01 -5.78
CA THR A 64 3.59 -7.78 -6.87
C THR A 64 3.70 -8.94 -7.87
N PRO A 65 2.84 -9.01 -8.91
CA PRO A 65 2.99 -10.01 -9.96
C PRO A 65 4.33 -9.95 -10.72
N VAL A 66 5.10 -8.86 -10.60
CA VAL A 66 6.31 -8.63 -11.40
C VAL A 66 7.60 -8.44 -10.58
N CYS A 67 7.52 -8.02 -9.33
CA CYS A 67 8.69 -7.79 -8.47
C CYS A 67 8.37 -7.83 -6.96
N GLU A 68 9.41 -8.03 -6.14
CA GLU A 68 9.34 -7.76 -4.70
C GLU A 68 9.33 -6.24 -4.44
N VAL A 69 8.48 -5.80 -3.50
CA VAL A 69 8.41 -4.38 -3.08
C VAL A 69 8.92 -4.20 -1.64
N PRO A 70 9.58 -3.07 -1.33
CA PRO A 70 10.23 -2.88 -0.04
C PRO A 70 9.24 -2.63 1.10
N LEU A 71 8.04 -2.11 0.81
CA LEU A 71 7.02 -1.79 1.81
C LEU A 71 5.64 -1.76 1.14
N CYS A 72 4.63 -2.37 1.77
CA CYS A 72 3.24 -2.30 1.29
C CYS A 72 2.26 -2.21 2.47
N GLY A 73 1.53 -1.10 2.58
CA GLY A 73 0.62 -0.87 3.70
C GLY A 73 -0.57 -1.83 3.76
N HIS A 74 -1.33 -1.96 2.67
CA HIS A 74 -2.55 -2.77 2.68
C HIS A 74 -2.25 -4.28 2.82
N ALA A 75 -1.17 -4.77 2.20
CA ALA A 75 -0.75 -6.15 2.37
C ALA A 75 -0.15 -6.43 3.76
N THR A 76 0.38 -5.42 4.45
CA THR A 76 0.74 -5.51 5.88
C THR A 76 -0.50 -5.65 6.75
N LEU A 77 -1.55 -4.86 6.50
CA LEU A 77 -2.83 -4.99 7.20
C LEU A 77 -3.48 -6.36 6.93
N ALA A 78 -3.48 -6.82 5.68
CA ALA A 78 -3.96 -8.14 5.31
C ALA A 78 -3.18 -9.25 6.04
N ALA A 79 -1.86 -9.16 6.10
CA ALA A 79 -1.02 -10.12 6.83
C ALA A 79 -1.37 -10.17 8.33
N LEU A 80 -1.57 -9.02 8.96
CA LEU A 80 -2.01 -8.93 10.36
C LEU A 80 -3.38 -9.60 10.57
N LEU A 81 -4.35 -9.30 9.70
CA LEU A 81 -5.69 -9.88 9.78
C LEU A 81 -5.68 -11.39 9.53
N ALA A 82 -4.82 -11.88 8.63
CA ALA A 82 -4.60 -13.31 8.41
C ALA A 82 -4.04 -14.01 9.65
N LEU A 83 -3.11 -13.38 10.38
CA LEU A 83 -2.62 -13.91 11.65
C LEU A 83 -3.72 -14.01 12.71
N GLY A 84 -4.63 -13.02 12.77
CA GLY A 84 -5.82 -13.08 13.61
C GLY A 84 -6.76 -14.22 13.21
N HIS A 85 -7.07 -14.31 11.91
CA HIS A 85 -7.92 -15.36 11.35
C HIS A 85 -7.42 -16.78 11.64
N TRP A 86 -6.11 -17.01 11.51
CA TRP A 86 -5.48 -18.29 11.81
C TRP A 86 -5.24 -18.54 13.31
N ASN A 87 -5.80 -17.72 14.22
CA ASN A 87 -5.61 -17.79 15.67
C ASN A 87 -4.12 -17.77 16.09
N ARG A 88 -3.28 -17.09 15.31
CA ARG A 88 -1.85 -16.89 15.59
C ARG A 88 -1.59 -15.61 16.38
N LEU A 89 -2.56 -14.70 16.38
CA LEU A 89 -2.67 -13.51 17.23
C LEU A 89 -4.12 -13.39 17.71
N GLY A 90 -4.31 -12.90 18.94
CA GLY A 90 -5.61 -12.64 19.54
C GLY A 90 -5.97 -11.15 19.61
N PRO A 91 -7.21 -10.82 20.00
CA PRO A 91 -7.61 -9.44 20.26
C PRO A 91 -6.76 -8.79 21.35
N GLY A 92 -6.22 -7.61 21.06
CA GLY A 92 -5.29 -6.87 21.92
C GLY A 92 -3.82 -7.19 21.69
N ASP A 93 -3.50 -8.20 20.88
CA ASP A 93 -2.11 -8.54 20.60
C ASP A 93 -1.43 -7.45 19.78
N ARG A 94 -0.21 -7.11 20.21
CA ARG A 94 0.70 -6.18 19.55
C ARG A 94 1.98 -6.95 19.20
N THR A 95 2.44 -6.83 17.98
CA THR A 95 3.66 -7.53 17.53
C THR A 95 4.39 -6.77 16.42
N TRP A 96 5.50 -7.32 15.97
CA TRP A 96 6.31 -6.78 14.89
C TRP A 96 6.28 -7.70 13.69
N LEU A 97 5.99 -7.12 12.52
CA LEU A 97 6.21 -7.76 11.22
C LEU A 97 7.55 -7.26 10.68
N ASN A 98 8.56 -8.12 10.73
CA ASN A 98 9.92 -7.81 10.32
C ASN A 98 10.04 -7.91 8.80
N SER A 99 10.36 -6.80 8.15
CA SER A 99 10.49 -6.72 6.70
C SER A 99 11.87 -6.26 6.26
N ARG A 100 12.11 -6.25 4.93
CA ARG A 100 13.34 -5.69 4.36
C ARG A 100 13.54 -4.21 4.69
N SER A 101 12.44 -3.48 4.89
CA SER A 101 12.45 -2.07 5.28
C SER A 101 12.46 -1.88 6.81
N GLY A 102 12.77 -2.92 7.57
CA GLY A 102 12.76 -2.89 9.03
C GLY A 102 11.43 -3.36 9.63
N PRO A 103 11.34 -3.32 10.98
CA PRO A 103 10.19 -3.83 11.70
C PRO A 103 8.99 -2.86 11.62
N LEU A 104 7.80 -3.41 11.36
CA LEU A 104 6.54 -2.68 11.35
C LEU A 104 5.71 -3.10 12.57
N GLU A 105 5.35 -2.13 13.41
CA GLU A 105 4.48 -2.37 14.55
C GLU A 105 3.04 -2.58 14.07
N VAL A 106 2.41 -3.65 14.57
CA VAL A 106 1.05 -4.02 14.21
C VAL A 106 0.24 -4.45 15.43
N GLU A 107 -1.06 -4.22 15.39
CA GLU A 107 -1.98 -4.52 16.50
C GLU A 107 -3.35 -4.95 16.00
N LEU A 108 -3.92 -6.01 16.59
CA LEU A 108 -5.33 -6.37 16.46
C LEU A 108 -6.10 -5.70 17.61
N PRO A 109 -6.85 -4.60 17.40
CA PRO A 109 -7.48 -3.89 18.51
C PRO A 109 -8.55 -4.76 19.20
N ALA A 110 -8.43 -4.91 20.53
CA ALA A 110 -9.39 -5.70 21.32
C ALA A 110 -10.83 -5.16 21.23
N SER A 111 -10.98 -3.85 21.06
CA SER A 111 -12.27 -3.16 21.00
C SER A 111 -12.99 -3.30 19.65
N ARG A 112 -12.33 -3.82 18.62
CA ARG A 112 -12.86 -3.77 17.25
C ARG A 112 -12.45 -4.98 16.39
N PRO A 113 -13.16 -6.11 16.50
CA PRO A 113 -12.92 -7.29 15.68
C PRO A 113 -12.97 -7.00 14.17
N GLY A 114 -12.12 -7.67 13.39
CA GLY A 114 -12.00 -7.45 11.94
C GLY A 114 -11.26 -6.18 11.54
N TRP A 115 -10.76 -5.41 12.52
CA TRP A 115 -9.88 -4.27 12.30
C TRP A 115 -8.45 -4.61 12.68
N GLY A 116 -7.52 -3.91 12.03
CA GLY A 116 -6.11 -3.97 12.33
C GLY A 116 -5.51 -2.58 12.30
N THR A 117 -4.42 -2.44 13.04
CA THR A 117 -3.63 -1.22 13.13
C THR A 117 -2.22 -1.53 12.65
N ILE A 118 -1.70 -0.69 11.75
CA ILE A 118 -0.32 -0.75 11.28
C ILE A 118 0.35 0.61 11.50
N VAL A 119 1.62 0.62 11.88
CA VAL A 119 2.41 1.84 12.02
C VAL A 119 3.40 1.92 10.86
N LEU A 120 3.27 2.96 10.03
CA LEU A 120 4.11 3.19 8.86
C LEU A 120 4.95 4.46 9.04
N PRO A 121 6.12 4.54 8.39
CA PRO A 121 6.81 5.81 8.22
C PRO A 121 5.92 6.82 7.50
N CYS A 122 5.91 8.05 7.97
CA CYS A 122 5.36 9.20 7.26
C CYS A 122 6.47 10.23 6.99
N GLY A 123 6.24 11.09 6.00
CA GLY A 123 7.19 12.14 5.62
C GLY A 123 6.46 13.44 5.36
N GLU A 124 7.18 14.56 5.48
CA GLU A 124 6.62 15.87 5.17
C GLU A 124 6.50 16.08 3.67
N LEU A 125 5.36 16.65 3.27
CA LEU A 125 5.14 17.14 1.92
C LEU A 125 5.99 18.39 1.67
N GLN A 126 6.79 18.36 0.61
CA GLN A 126 7.63 19.47 0.19
C GLN A 126 6.87 20.31 -0.85
N PRO A 127 6.63 21.60 -0.61
CA PRO A 127 5.90 22.44 -1.55
C PRO A 127 6.58 22.50 -2.92
N GLU A 128 5.79 22.38 -3.99
CA GLU A 128 6.25 22.42 -5.37
C GLU A 128 5.37 23.39 -6.19
N PRO A 129 5.91 24.08 -7.20
CA PRO A 129 5.12 24.95 -8.08
C PRO A 129 4.13 24.19 -8.99
N GLY A 130 4.16 22.85 -8.98
CA GLY A 130 3.36 21.98 -9.84
C GLY A 130 4.18 21.38 -10.98
N ALA A 131 3.89 20.13 -11.36
CA ALA A 131 4.55 19.49 -12.49
C ALA A 131 4.09 20.10 -13.82
N ALA A 132 5.00 20.15 -14.81
CA ALA A 132 4.68 20.65 -16.14
C ALA A 132 3.47 19.90 -16.74
N GLY A 133 2.52 20.64 -17.31
CA GLY A 133 1.31 20.09 -17.94
C GLY A 133 0.24 19.57 -16.97
N LEU A 134 0.52 19.49 -15.66
CA LEU A 134 -0.43 18.95 -14.67
C LEU A 134 -1.68 19.83 -14.53
N THR A 135 -1.50 21.16 -14.46
CA THR A 135 -2.63 22.09 -14.35
C THR A 135 -3.56 21.98 -15.56
N ASP A 136 -3.02 21.98 -16.77
CA ASP A 136 -3.81 21.87 -17.99
C ASP A 136 -4.53 20.51 -18.07
N LEU A 137 -3.85 19.43 -17.67
CA LEU A 137 -4.45 18.10 -17.57
C LEU A 137 -5.62 18.07 -16.58
N LEU A 138 -5.48 18.67 -15.41
CA LEU A 138 -6.56 18.69 -14.41
C LEU A 138 -7.72 19.59 -14.86
N LEU A 139 -7.44 20.72 -15.50
CA LEU A 139 -8.48 21.58 -16.10
C LEU A 139 -9.25 20.84 -17.19
N ASP A 140 -8.57 20.09 -18.07
CA ASP A 140 -9.21 19.26 -19.10
C ASP A 140 -10.08 18.15 -18.51
N ARG A 141 -9.57 17.44 -17.48
CA ARG A 141 -10.22 16.24 -16.94
C ARG A 141 -11.28 16.50 -15.88
N LEU A 142 -11.12 17.58 -15.11
CA LEU A 142 -11.99 17.89 -13.97
C LEU A 142 -12.71 19.22 -14.14
N GLY A 143 -12.21 20.13 -14.98
CA GLY A 143 -12.65 21.53 -15.02
C GLY A 143 -12.05 22.40 -13.89
N PHE A 144 -11.12 21.84 -13.11
CA PHE A 144 -10.52 22.50 -11.94
C PHE A 144 -9.00 22.38 -11.95
N GLY A 145 -8.31 23.47 -11.62
CA GLY A 145 -6.87 23.47 -11.39
C GLY A 145 -6.50 23.06 -9.95
N PRO A 146 -5.20 22.84 -9.68
CA PRO A 146 -4.72 22.54 -8.33
C PRO A 146 -4.78 23.78 -7.42
N GLU A 147 -5.19 23.59 -6.16
CA GLU A 147 -5.07 24.61 -5.09
C GLU A 147 -3.73 24.53 -4.36
N GLY A 148 -3.04 23.40 -4.47
CA GLY A 148 -1.72 23.19 -3.90
C GLY A 148 -1.03 21.98 -4.51
N CYS A 149 0.29 22.05 -4.60
CA CYS A 149 1.14 20.99 -5.15
C CYS A 149 2.33 20.73 -4.21
N TRP A 150 2.67 19.46 -4.05
CA TRP A 150 3.80 19.01 -3.26
C TRP A 150 4.47 17.79 -3.90
N SER A 151 5.72 17.55 -3.52
CA SER A 151 6.38 16.25 -3.67
C SER A 151 6.60 15.57 -2.32
N SER A 152 6.95 14.30 -2.35
CA SER A 152 7.26 13.50 -1.16
C SER A 152 8.61 12.79 -1.28
N ALA A 153 9.16 12.36 -0.14
CA ALA A 153 10.38 11.54 -0.11
C ALA A 153 10.21 10.17 -0.83
N LEU A 154 8.96 9.71 -1.04
CA LEU A 154 8.66 8.51 -1.83
C LEU A 154 8.67 8.77 -3.34
N GLY A 155 8.88 10.02 -3.77
CA GLY A 155 8.85 10.41 -5.18
C GLY A 155 7.45 10.64 -5.73
N TYR A 156 6.42 10.62 -4.88
CA TYR A 156 5.04 10.91 -5.29
C TYR A 156 4.80 12.41 -5.35
N TRP A 157 4.06 12.83 -6.38
CA TRP A 157 3.41 14.12 -6.45
C TRP A 157 2.09 14.08 -5.68
N VAL A 158 1.77 15.16 -4.99
CA VAL A 158 0.53 15.33 -4.23
C VAL A 158 -0.13 16.63 -4.65
N VAL A 159 -1.40 16.57 -5.00
CA VAL A 159 -2.18 17.71 -5.48
C VAL A 159 -3.42 17.86 -4.63
N LEU A 160 -3.64 19.07 -4.10
CA LEU A 160 -4.91 19.45 -3.50
C LEU A 160 -5.83 20.02 -4.59
N LEU A 161 -7.04 19.47 -4.68
CA LEU A 161 -8.10 19.95 -5.57
C LEU A 161 -9.16 20.74 -4.78
N PRO A 162 -9.85 21.71 -5.42
CA PRO A 162 -11.02 22.36 -4.86
C PRO A 162 -12.09 21.34 -4.47
N ARG A 163 -12.89 21.62 -3.44
CA ARG A 163 -13.94 20.71 -2.94
C ARG A 163 -15.04 20.40 -3.95
N GLU A 164 -15.21 21.27 -4.95
CA GLU A 164 -16.20 21.17 -6.01
C GLU A 164 -15.75 20.24 -7.15
N ALA A 165 -14.46 19.89 -7.21
CA ALA A 165 -13.93 19.02 -8.26
C ALA A 165 -14.54 17.61 -8.20
N PRO A 166 -14.95 17.01 -9.34
CA PRO A 166 -15.62 15.71 -9.38
C PRO A 166 -14.63 14.54 -9.26
N LEU A 167 -13.75 14.53 -8.25
CA LEU A 167 -12.64 13.57 -8.12
C LEU A 167 -13.11 12.10 -8.11
N ALA A 168 -14.17 11.80 -7.38
CA ALA A 168 -14.71 10.45 -7.23
C ALA A 168 -15.36 9.89 -8.51
N SER A 169 -15.82 10.75 -9.41
CA SER A 169 -16.43 10.36 -10.69
C SER A 169 -15.51 10.62 -11.89
N MET A 170 -14.27 11.04 -11.65
CA MET A 170 -13.29 11.27 -12.72
C MET A 170 -12.92 9.94 -13.38
N GLU A 171 -12.79 9.93 -14.70
CA GLU A 171 -12.22 8.76 -15.40
C GLU A 171 -10.74 8.57 -15.05
N GLY A 172 -10.19 7.38 -15.30
CA GLY A 172 -8.79 7.08 -14.99
C GLY A 172 -7.80 8.03 -15.67
N LEU A 173 -6.79 8.49 -14.94
CA LEU A 173 -5.79 9.46 -15.44
C LEU A 173 -4.55 8.80 -16.05
N ALA A 174 -4.34 7.50 -15.78
CA ALA A 174 -3.10 6.78 -16.05
C ALA A 174 -2.52 6.94 -17.48
N PRO A 175 -3.32 6.88 -18.57
CA PRO A 175 -2.79 7.03 -19.92
C PRO A 175 -2.26 8.44 -20.23
N ALA A 176 -2.76 9.46 -19.53
CA ALA A 176 -2.37 10.85 -19.72
C ALA A 176 -1.18 11.28 -18.84
N LEU A 177 -0.74 10.42 -17.91
CA LEU A 177 0.38 10.75 -17.04
C LEU A 177 1.72 10.55 -17.75
N GLU A 178 2.54 11.61 -17.70
CA GLU A 178 3.86 11.68 -18.29
C GLU A 178 4.95 11.96 -17.26
N GLY A 179 6.20 11.65 -17.63
CA GLY A 179 7.38 12.01 -16.84
C GLY A 179 7.32 11.55 -15.37
N PRO A 180 7.67 12.42 -14.40
CA PRO A 180 7.67 12.09 -12.98
C PRO A 180 6.30 11.69 -12.41
N LEU A 181 5.19 12.18 -12.98
CA LEU A 181 3.84 11.88 -12.49
C LEU A 181 3.50 10.40 -12.62
N ARG A 182 4.16 9.69 -13.55
CA ARG A 182 3.98 8.24 -13.73
C ARG A 182 4.47 7.43 -12.54
N GLN A 183 5.38 7.96 -11.72
CA GLN A 183 5.94 7.26 -10.57
C GLN A 183 5.03 7.32 -9.34
N GLY A 184 4.06 8.23 -9.34
CA GLY A 184 3.11 8.40 -8.25
C GLY A 184 2.48 9.79 -8.29
N LEU A 185 1.16 9.82 -8.41
CA LEU A 185 0.34 11.02 -8.29
C LEU A 185 -0.81 10.74 -7.33
N VAL A 186 -0.84 11.49 -6.23
CA VAL A 186 -1.96 11.55 -5.29
C VAL A 186 -2.77 12.80 -5.62
N LEU A 187 -4.03 12.62 -5.98
CA LEU A 187 -5.02 13.69 -6.02
C LEU A 187 -5.80 13.62 -4.71
N MET A 188 -5.77 14.67 -3.90
CA MET A 188 -6.50 14.75 -2.62
C MET A 188 -7.48 15.91 -2.61
N GLN A 189 -8.55 15.75 -1.85
CA GLN A 189 -9.63 16.72 -1.77
C GLN A 189 -10.29 16.64 -0.40
N GLY A 190 -10.63 17.79 0.19
CA GLY A 190 -11.36 17.83 1.45
C GLY A 190 -12.82 17.42 1.26
N LEU A 191 -13.40 16.77 2.26
CA LEU A 191 -14.83 16.45 2.27
C LEU A 191 -15.57 17.34 3.26
N ASP A 192 -16.87 17.51 3.04
CA ASP A 192 -17.79 18.08 4.03
C ASP A 192 -18.41 16.92 4.83
N PRO A 193 -18.10 16.79 6.14
CA PRO A 193 -18.67 15.74 6.99
C PRO A 193 -20.22 15.78 7.07
N SER A 194 -20.83 16.94 6.82
CA SER A 194 -22.29 17.11 6.87
C SER A 194 -23.01 16.65 5.60
N ALA A 195 -22.28 16.46 4.49
CA ALA A 195 -22.84 16.12 3.19
C ALA A 195 -23.19 14.62 3.02
N GLY A 196 -23.13 13.82 4.09
CA GLY A 196 -23.47 12.38 4.03
C GLY A 196 -22.47 11.54 3.23
N GLY A 197 -21.20 11.95 3.20
CA GLY A 197 -20.12 11.29 2.48
C GLY A 197 -19.75 9.89 3.02
N PRO A 198 -18.68 9.28 2.49
CA PRO A 198 -18.25 7.95 2.88
C PRO A 198 -17.94 7.89 4.39
N GLN A 199 -18.22 6.75 5.00
CA GLN A 199 -18.02 6.54 6.43
C GLN A 199 -16.93 5.51 6.71
N ILE A 200 -16.02 5.86 7.63
CA ILE A 200 -14.98 4.96 8.12
C ILE A 200 -15.30 4.63 9.56
N GLY A 201 -15.86 3.44 9.74
CA GLY A 201 -16.17 2.93 11.05
C GLY A 201 -17.30 3.67 11.76
N GLY A 202 -18.33 4.07 11.01
CA GLY A 202 -19.52 4.78 11.51
C GLY A 202 -19.40 6.30 11.54
N GLU A 203 -18.26 6.85 11.12
CA GLU A 203 -17.95 8.28 11.19
C GLU A 203 -17.57 8.82 9.81
N PRO A 204 -17.99 10.05 9.43
CA PRO A 204 -17.70 10.62 8.12
C PRO A 204 -16.19 10.72 7.82
N ALA A 205 -15.83 10.56 6.56
CA ALA A 205 -14.49 10.86 6.06
C ALA A 205 -14.22 12.37 6.11
N ASP A 206 -12.98 12.74 6.41
CA ASP A 206 -12.52 14.13 6.46
C ASP A 206 -11.98 14.60 5.11
N TYR A 207 -11.40 13.68 4.36
CA TYR A 207 -10.87 13.90 3.01
C TYR A 207 -11.01 12.63 2.17
N GLN A 208 -10.88 12.82 0.86
CA GLN A 208 -10.71 11.72 -0.08
C GLN A 208 -9.46 11.90 -0.94
N LEU A 209 -8.97 10.79 -1.51
CA LEU A 209 -7.90 10.82 -2.49
C LEU A 209 -8.05 9.74 -3.57
N ARG A 210 -7.26 9.87 -4.63
CA ARG A 210 -6.95 8.81 -5.61
C ARG A 210 -5.45 8.74 -5.83
N PHE A 211 -4.94 7.55 -6.15
CA PHE A 211 -3.51 7.33 -6.36
C PHE A 211 -3.24 6.60 -7.68
N PHE A 212 -2.39 7.20 -8.52
CA PHE A 212 -2.01 6.68 -9.82
C PHE A 212 -0.49 6.50 -9.89
N ALA A 213 -0.01 5.33 -10.35
CA ALA A 213 1.42 5.07 -10.51
C ALA A 213 1.71 4.18 -11.74
N PRO A 214 1.30 4.59 -12.96
CA PRO A 214 1.41 3.74 -14.15
C PRO A 214 2.84 3.37 -14.54
N GLY A 215 3.84 4.17 -14.13
CA GLY A 215 5.26 3.86 -14.26
C GLY A 215 5.70 2.66 -13.43
N LEU A 216 4.93 2.29 -12.40
CA LEU A 216 5.11 1.08 -11.59
C LEU A 216 4.20 -0.07 -12.05
N GLY A 217 3.51 0.07 -13.19
CA GLY A 217 2.56 -0.92 -13.68
C GLY A 217 1.20 -0.89 -12.97
N ILE A 218 0.93 0.13 -12.17
CA ILE A 218 -0.31 0.31 -11.41
C ILE A 218 -1.05 1.51 -12.01
N PRO A 219 -2.01 1.31 -12.94
CA PRO A 219 -2.76 2.42 -13.52
C PRO A 219 -3.41 3.28 -12.42
N GLU A 220 -4.11 2.63 -11.51
CA GLU A 220 -4.67 3.21 -10.29
C GLU A 220 -4.64 2.14 -9.20
N ASP A 221 -4.23 2.53 -7.99
CA ASP A 221 -4.23 1.64 -6.83
C ASP A 221 -5.57 1.76 -6.08
N PRO A 222 -6.24 0.66 -5.70
CA PRO A 222 -7.53 0.71 -5.02
C PRO A 222 -7.53 1.48 -3.70
N VAL A 223 -6.64 1.10 -2.78
CA VAL A 223 -6.45 1.76 -1.48
C VAL A 223 -4.97 1.72 -1.08
N THR A 224 -4.39 2.89 -0.91
CA THR A 224 -2.94 3.09 -0.79
C THR A 224 -2.59 3.63 0.60
N GLY A 225 -2.16 2.74 1.49
CA GLY A 225 -1.74 3.12 2.85
C GLY A 225 -0.59 4.14 2.87
N SER A 226 0.38 4.03 1.96
CA SER A 226 1.48 4.99 1.86
C SER A 226 1.04 6.38 1.41
N ALA A 227 0.01 6.49 0.55
CA ALA A 227 -0.54 7.79 0.17
C ALA A 227 -1.22 8.47 1.36
N HIS A 228 -2.02 7.72 2.13
CA HIS A 228 -2.63 8.19 3.38
C HIS A 228 -1.57 8.58 4.41
N ALA A 229 -0.49 7.82 4.54
CA ALA A 229 0.61 8.14 5.44
C ALA A 229 1.29 9.47 5.09
N LEU A 230 1.31 9.87 3.81
CA LEU A 230 1.83 11.16 3.36
C LEU A 230 0.86 12.31 3.59
N VAL A 231 -0.43 12.13 3.26
CA VAL A 231 -1.39 13.25 3.25
C VAL A 231 -2.09 13.47 4.60
N ALA A 232 -2.27 12.42 5.41
CA ALA A 232 -2.97 12.54 6.68
C ALA A 232 -2.32 13.55 7.65
N PRO A 233 -0.97 13.62 7.81
CA PRO A 233 -0.33 14.65 8.62
C PRO A 233 -0.62 16.07 8.14
N TRP A 234 -0.76 16.26 6.82
CA TRP A 234 -1.17 17.55 6.25
C TRP A 234 -2.62 17.87 6.63
N TRP A 235 -3.54 16.93 6.46
CA TRP A 235 -4.95 17.10 6.83
C TRP A 235 -5.17 17.31 8.33
N GLN A 236 -4.42 16.63 9.19
CA GLN A 236 -4.45 16.85 10.65
C GLN A 236 -4.13 18.30 11.01
N ARG A 237 -3.07 18.86 10.42
CA ARG A 237 -2.69 20.26 10.61
C ARG A 237 -3.70 21.22 10.01
N HIS A 238 -4.16 20.94 8.79
CA HIS A 238 -5.12 21.79 8.08
C HIS A 238 -6.47 21.87 8.82
N LEU A 239 -6.93 20.76 9.39
CA LEU A 239 -8.20 20.68 10.12
C LEU A 239 -8.05 20.95 11.64
N GLY A 240 -6.83 21.04 12.15
CA GLY A 240 -6.56 21.19 13.59
C GLY A 240 -6.99 19.98 14.43
N ARG A 241 -6.88 18.75 13.87
CA ARG A 241 -7.35 17.51 14.50
C ARG A 241 -6.21 16.52 14.73
N PRO A 242 -6.22 15.78 15.86
CA PRO A 242 -5.19 14.76 16.14
C PRO A 242 -5.37 13.49 15.30
N LEU A 243 -6.55 13.30 14.71
CA LEU A 243 -6.92 12.13 13.92
C LEU A 243 -7.78 12.59 12.76
N VAL A 244 -7.54 11.98 11.60
CA VAL A 244 -8.33 12.20 10.39
C VAL A 244 -8.72 10.87 9.74
N ARG A 245 -9.85 10.85 9.04
CA ARG A 245 -10.38 9.72 8.30
C ARG A 245 -10.21 9.98 6.82
N GLY A 246 -9.40 9.14 6.16
CA GLY A 246 -9.18 9.21 4.74
C GLY A 246 -10.01 8.18 3.99
N TRP A 247 -10.54 8.58 2.85
CA TRP A 247 -11.25 7.71 1.91
C TRP A 247 -10.52 7.68 0.57
N GLN A 248 -10.34 6.51 -0.03
CA GLN A 248 -9.86 6.39 -1.40
C GLN A 248 -11.03 6.12 -2.32
N CYS A 249 -11.38 7.10 -3.17
CA CYS A 249 -12.51 7.03 -4.09
C CYS A 249 -12.10 6.46 -5.45
N SER A 250 -11.48 5.29 -5.43
CA SER A 250 -11.20 4.47 -6.63
C SER A 250 -12.40 3.57 -6.98
N ASP A 251 -12.28 2.78 -8.05
CA ASP A 251 -13.28 1.76 -8.44
C ASP A 251 -13.53 0.70 -7.35
N ARG A 252 -12.55 0.49 -6.47
CA ARG A 252 -12.63 -0.42 -5.32
C ARG A 252 -12.34 0.38 -4.06
N PRO A 253 -13.33 1.15 -3.58
CA PRO A 253 -13.07 2.18 -2.62
C PRO A 253 -12.88 1.60 -1.22
N GLY A 254 -12.22 2.35 -0.37
CA GLY A 254 -11.99 1.96 1.02
C GLY A 254 -11.40 3.09 1.84
N GLY A 255 -11.30 2.89 3.14
CA GLY A 255 -10.94 3.97 4.05
C GLY A 255 -10.25 3.51 5.30
N MET A 256 -9.57 4.47 5.93
CA MET A 256 -8.79 4.22 7.13
C MET A 256 -8.76 5.44 8.05
N VAL A 257 -8.58 5.14 9.32
CA VAL A 257 -8.33 6.11 10.37
C VAL A 257 -6.84 6.35 10.44
N CYS A 258 -6.42 7.60 10.40
CA CYS A 258 -5.02 8.02 10.41
C CYS A 258 -4.74 8.87 11.65
N GLU A 259 -3.74 8.48 12.44
CA GLU A 259 -3.34 9.17 13.66
C GLU A 259 -1.81 9.29 13.71
N ALA A 260 -1.30 10.50 14.00
CA ALA A 260 0.14 10.71 14.07
C ALA A 260 0.69 10.09 15.36
N VAL A 261 1.74 9.29 15.25
CA VAL A 261 2.46 8.73 16.41
C VAL A 261 3.62 9.64 16.77
N SER A 262 4.30 10.17 15.75
CA SER A 262 5.37 11.15 15.86
C SER A 262 5.45 11.99 14.58
N SER A 263 6.46 12.84 14.45
CA SER A 263 6.73 13.57 13.20
C SER A 263 7.14 12.67 12.02
N ALA A 264 7.51 11.42 12.28
CA ALA A 264 8.04 10.50 11.27
C ALA A 264 7.26 9.17 11.16
N MET A 265 6.28 8.94 12.04
CA MET A 265 5.49 7.72 12.06
C MET A 265 4.00 8.02 12.20
N ILE A 266 3.18 7.28 11.47
CA ILE A 266 1.73 7.38 11.49
C ILE A 266 1.10 6.02 11.68
N ARG A 267 0.03 5.99 12.48
CA ARG A 267 -0.83 4.85 12.69
C ARG A 267 -1.95 4.88 11.68
N LEU A 268 -2.11 3.79 10.93
CA LEU A 268 -3.23 3.55 10.04
C LEU A 268 -4.07 2.40 10.61
N THR A 269 -5.34 2.65 10.85
CA THR A 269 -6.27 1.68 11.42
C THR A 269 -7.45 1.50 10.48
N GLY A 270 -7.73 0.27 10.09
CA GLY A 270 -8.78 -0.05 9.14
C GLY A 270 -9.30 -1.47 9.27
N SER A 271 -10.47 -1.72 8.71
CA SER A 271 -11.03 -3.07 8.58
C SER A 271 -10.43 -3.83 7.42
N GLY A 272 -10.62 -5.14 7.39
CA GLY A 272 -10.45 -5.92 6.17
C GLY A 272 -11.51 -7.01 6.05
N HIS A 273 -11.83 -7.36 4.82
CA HIS A 273 -12.78 -8.42 4.51
C HIS A 273 -12.04 -9.67 4.05
N LEU A 274 -12.24 -10.80 4.73
CA LEU A 274 -11.74 -12.09 4.30
C LEU A 274 -12.62 -12.61 3.15
N LEU A 275 -12.12 -12.54 1.93
CA LEU A 275 -12.86 -12.94 0.72
C LEU A 275 -12.70 -14.44 0.42
N TRP A 276 -11.51 -14.99 0.65
CA TRP A 276 -11.22 -16.41 0.42
C TRP A 276 -10.28 -16.96 1.48
N ASP A 277 -10.51 -18.21 1.88
CA ASP A 277 -9.67 -18.99 2.77
C ASP A 277 -9.49 -20.40 2.20
N GLY A 278 -8.25 -20.86 2.12
CA GLY A 278 -7.94 -22.17 1.60
C GLY A 278 -6.47 -22.52 1.68
N THR A 279 -6.01 -23.25 0.66
CA THR A 279 -4.68 -23.85 0.67
C THR A 279 -4.03 -23.71 -0.68
N LEU A 280 -2.84 -23.10 -0.70
CA LEU A 280 -1.98 -23.01 -1.85
C LEU A 280 -1.25 -24.35 -2.05
N ARG A 281 -1.44 -24.95 -3.23
CA ARG A 281 -0.72 -26.16 -3.65
C ARG A 281 0.33 -25.80 -4.68
N ALA A 282 1.50 -25.39 -4.21
CA ALA A 282 2.63 -25.03 -5.05
C ALA A 282 3.86 -25.81 -4.59
N ALA A 283 4.32 -26.75 -5.43
CA ALA A 283 5.48 -27.57 -5.09
C ALA A 283 6.72 -26.68 -4.95
N SER A 284 7.41 -26.80 -3.81
CA SER A 284 8.70 -26.16 -3.55
C SER A 284 9.87 -27.12 -3.83
N ALA A 285 9.64 -28.40 -3.59
CA ALA A 285 10.63 -29.47 -3.77
C ALA A 285 11.04 -29.60 -5.25
N GLY A 286 12.34 -29.48 -5.50
CA GLY A 286 12.90 -29.53 -6.86
C GLY A 286 12.68 -28.27 -7.68
N TRP A 287 12.27 -27.16 -7.06
CA TRP A 287 12.22 -25.86 -7.75
C TRP A 287 13.62 -25.54 -8.31
N PRO A 288 13.76 -25.40 -9.63
CA PRO A 288 15.06 -25.17 -10.24
C PRO A 288 15.58 -23.83 -9.74
N ALA A 289 16.82 -23.80 -9.22
CA ALA A 289 17.47 -22.54 -8.91
C ALA A 289 17.43 -21.66 -10.16
N ALA A 290 16.88 -20.44 -10.05
CA ALA A 290 16.83 -19.51 -11.17
C ALA A 290 18.20 -19.42 -11.87
N PRO A 291 18.25 -19.46 -13.22
CA PRO A 291 19.49 -19.19 -13.93
C PRO A 291 20.00 -17.81 -13.50
N GLN A 292 21.22 -17.74 -12.97
CA GLN A 292 21.87 -16.49 -12.57
C GLN A 292 21.85 -15.51 -13.76
N ARG A 293 20.87 -14.59 -13.77
CA ARG A 293 20.84 -13.51 -14.74
C ARG A 293 22.00 -12.58 -14.38
N ARG A 294 23.05 -12.55 -15.22
CA ARG A 294 24.14 -11.59 -15.10
C ARG A 294 23.55 -10.17 -15.03
N GLY A 295 23.56 -9.57 -13.83
CA GLY A 295 23.06 -8.22 -13.59
C GLY A 295 22.01 -8.07 -12.48
N ALA A 296 21.36 -9.15 -12.03
CA ALA A 296 20.53 -9.10 -10.82
C ALA A 296 21.45 -9.19 -9.59
N ARG A 297 21.53 -8.12 -8.79
CA ARG A 297 22.19 -8.22 -7.47
C ARG A 297 21.46 -9.27 -6.64
N ASP A 298 22.23 -10.12 -5.97
CA ASP A 298 21.76 -11.23 -5.15
C ASP A 298 20.55 -10.83 -4.30
N GLY A 299 19.47 -11.61 -4.38
CA GLY A 299 18.35 -11.52 -3.44
C GLY A 299 18.91 -11.73 -2.04
N ALA A 300 18.74 -10.72 -1.17
CA ALA A 300 19.29 -10.79 0.17
C ALA A 300 18.59 -11.94 0.95
N PRO A 301 19.34 -12.83 1.61
CA PRO A 301 18.77 -14.00 2.28
C PRO A 301 17.76 -13.58 3.36
N TRP A 302 16.86 -14.50 3.71
CA TRP A 302 16.02 -14.43 4.92
C TRP A 302 16.92 -14.36 6.16
N THR A 303 17.41 -13.17 6.51
CA THR A 303 18.30 -12.98 7.66
C THR A 303 17.55 -12.39 8.84
N GLU A 304 17.88 -12.78 10.06
CA GLU A 304 17.34 -12.20 11.31
C GLU A 304 17.98 -10.83 11.64
N GLN A 305 18.73 -10.22 10.70
CA GLN A 305 19.55 -9.03 10.92
C GLN A 305 19.11 -7.82 10.08
N TRP A 306 17.82 -7.70 9.74
CA TRP A 306 17.28 -6.48 9.12
C TRP A 306 17.31 -5.34 10.13
N THR A 307 18.37 -4.54 10.06
CA THR A 307 18.61 -3.41 10.97
C THR A 307 17.91 -2.16 10.47
N VAL A 308 17.51 -1.35 11.46
CA VAL A 308 16.81 -0.06 11.42
C VAL A 308 17.12 0.82 10.20
N TRP A 309 16.06 1.42 9.65
CA TRP A 309 16.08 2.54 8.70
C TRP A 309 17.33 3.43 8.84
N ARG A 310 18.19 3.43 7.82
CA ARG A 310 19.12 4.53 7.54
C ARG A 310 18.83 5.08 6.16
N THR A 311 18.29 6.29 6.14
CA THR A 311 18.17 7.27 5.03
C THR A 311 18.19 6.72 3.61
N ALA A 312 17.04 6.88 2.95
CA ALA A 312 16.75 6.64 1.54
C ALA A 312 17.98 6.77 0.62
N THR A 313 18.45 5.63 0.11
CA THR A 313 19.18 5.58 -1.15
C THR A 313 18.21 5.09 -2.21
N ARG A 314 18.08 5.89 -3.28
CA ARG A 314 17.21 5.65 -4.43
C ARG A 314 17.40 4.21 -4.94
N LEU A 315 16.31 3.46 -5.07
CA LEU A 315 16.30 2.19 -5.78
C LEU A 315 16.05 2.45 -7.27
N PRO A 316 16.94 1.99 -8.18
CA PRO A 316 16.70 2.10 -9.61
C PRO A 316 15.85 0.91 -10.08
N CYS A 317 14.60 1.17 -10.44
CA CYS A 317 13.92 0.34 -11.44
C CYS A 317 14.21 0.98 -12.82
N SER A 318 15.37 0.66 -13.38
CA SER A 318 15.78 1.00 -14.75
C SER A 318 16.41 -0.27 -15.34
N THR A 319 16.04 -0.79 -16.51
CA THR A 319 15.87 -0.12 -17.79
C THR A 319 14.97 -0.94 -18.71
N ALA A 320 14.16 -0.25 -19.51
CA ALA A 320 13.62 -0.78 -20.75
C ALA A 320 14.74 -0.82 -21.80
N SER A 321 14.88 -1.96 -22.47
CA SER A 321 15.67 -2.10 -23.69
C SER A 321 14.98 -1.33 -24.82
N ALA A 322 15.51 -0.16 -25.17
CA ALA A 322 15.17 0.51 -26.41
C ALA A 322 15.79 -0.27 -27.58
N ALA A 323 14.97 -0.99 -28.32
CA ALA A 323 15.33 -1.49 -29.65
C ALA A 323 15.36 -0.30 -30.62
N THR A 324 16.51 -0.09 -31.25
CA THR A 324 16.69 0.86 -32.35
C THR A 324 16.16 0.23 -33.65
N PRO A 325 15.34 0.92 -34.46
CA PRO A 325 14.98 0.40 -35.77
C PRO A 325 16.14 0.64 -36.76
N SER A 326 16.37 -0.37 -37.60
CA SER A 326 17.15 -0.26 -38.86
C SER A 326 16.24 0.25 -39.98
#